data_AF-A0A7S4PLD5-F1
#
_entry.id   AF-A0A7S4PLD5-F1
#
_cell.length_a   1.000
_cell.length_b   1.000
_cell.length_c   1.000
_cell.angle_alpha   90.00
_cell.angle_beta   90.00
_cell.angle_gamma   90.00
#
_symmetry.space_group_name_H-M   'P 1'
#
loop_
_entity.id
_entity.type
_entity.pdbx_description
1 polymer ?
#
loop_
_entity_poly.entity_id
_entity_poly.type
_entity_poly.pdbx_seq_one_letter_code
_entity_poly.pdbx_strand_id
1 'polypeptide(L)'
;EEEKEGDGEKEGVLKVGWMVKKGGHFPTWRRRYFVLKVGVLYYCADEKSTPTPKGAIYLREGVVVQKDKKLKERGLFSIDGGQGRLFQINAGTEEDRDAWIAAILAAVSSEPIESHPSFTSLPPNSQPGDDLTSPPPHPPP
;
A
#
# COMPACT_ATOMS: atom_id res chain seq x y z
N GLU A 1 26.52 -20.77 -18.19
CA GLU A 1 26.90 -19.37 -18.46
C GLU A 1 25.67 -18.71 -19.04
N GLU A 2 24.98 -17.87 -18.26
CA GLU A 2 24.16 -16.77 -18.81
C GLU A 2 23.91 -15.75 -17.68
N GLU A 3 24.85 -14.82 -17.64
CA GLU A 3 24.66 -13.37 -17.46
C GLU A 3 23.94 -12.84 -16.20
N LYS A 4 24.82 -12.46 -15.28
CA LYS A 4 24.68 -11.48 -14.21
C LYS A 4 24.43 -10.08 -14.80
N GLU A 5 23.28 -9.44 -14.53
CA GLU A 5 23.11 -8.00 -14.76
C GLU A 5 22.08 -7.36 -13.81
N GLY A 6 22.50 -6.30 -13.10
CA GLY A 6 21.58 -5.29 -12.56
C GLY A 6 21.35 -5.25 -11.04
N ASP A 7 22.39 -5.42 -10.22
CA ASP A 7 22.39 -4.91 -8.83
C ASP A 7 22.60 -3.39 -8.91
N GLY A 8 21.51 -2.63 -8.86
CA GLY A 8 21.52 -1.18 -9.02
C GLY A 8 20.12 -0.62 -8.80
N GLU A 9 19.86 -0.23 -7.55
CA GLU A 9 18.74 0.63 -7.13
C GLU A 9 17.35 -0.03 -7.06
N LYS A 10 17.18 -0.98 -6.13
CA LYS A 10 15.85 -1.36 -5.61
C LYS A 10 15.65 -0.91 -4.17
N GLU A 11 16.18 0.26 -3.79
CA GLU A 11 15.81 0.88 -2.51
C GLU A 11 14.29 1.12 -2.50
N GLY A 12 13.60 0.53 -1.52
CA GLY A 12 12.15 0.65 -1.34
C GLY A 12 11.28 -0.32 -2.14
N VAL A 13 11.84 -1.35 -2.80
CA VAL A 13 11.04 -2.46 -3.37
C VAL A 13 10.79 -3.52 -2.30
N LEU A 14 9.51 -3.75 -1.99
CA LEU A 14 9.09 -4.71 -0.95
C LEU A 14 9.00 -6.14 -1.48
N LYS A 15 8.51 -6.32 -2.71
CA LYS A 15 8.37 -7.64 -3.34
C LYS A 15 8.34 -7.53 -4.85
N VAL A 16 8.94 -8.50 -5.55
CA VAL A 16 8.84 -8.64 -7.00
C VAL A 16 8.46 -10.07 -7.37
N GLY A 17 7.81 -10.24 -8.50
CA GLY A 17 7.55 -11.57 -9.02
C GLY A 17 6.53 -11.60 -10.15
N TRP A 18 6.44 -12.75 -10.78
CA TRP A 18 5.49 -12.99 -11.86
C TRP A 18 4.13 -13.37 -11.29
N MET A 19 3.08 -12.65 -11.72
CA MET A 19 1.70 -12.99 -11.40
C MET A 19 0.82 -12.89 -12.63
N VAL A 20 -0.36 -13.49 -12.58
CA VAL A 20 -1.31 -13.49 -13.69
C VAL A 20 -2.47 -12.56 -13.38
N LYS A 21 -2.66 -11.52 -14.19
CA LYS A 21 -3.75 -10.55 -14.01
C LYS A 21 -4.86 -10.77 -15.03
N LYS A 22 -6.12 -10.64 -14.61
CA LYS A 22 -7.26 -10.58 -15.53
C LYS A 22 -7.35 -9.22 -16.21
N GLY A 23 -7.57 -9.21 -17.52
CA GLY A 23 -7.82 -7.99 -18.29
C GLY A 23 -9.14 -7.32 -17.91
N GLY A 24 -9.18 -5.98 -17.97
CA GLY A 24 -10.36 -5.19 -17.63
C GLY A 24 -11.43 -5.18 -18.74
N HIS A 25 -11.01 -5.13 -20.01
CA HIS A 25 -11.93 -5.13 -21.15
C HIS A 25 -12.23 -6.54 -21.67
N PHE A 26 -11.23 -7.42 -21.63
CA PHE A 26 -11.35 -8.82 -21.99
C PHE A 26 -10.94 -9.68 -20.80
N PRO A 27 -11.71 -10.71 -20.40
CA PRO A 27 -11.40 -11.62 -19.29
C PRO A 27 -10.27 -12.59 -19.65
N THR A 28 -9.18 -12.08 -20.23
CA THR A 28 -7.97 -12.81 -20.54
C THR A 28 -7.01 -12.69 -19.36
N TRP A 29 -6.48 -13.83 -18.95
CA TRP A 29 -5.45 -13.91 -17.91
C TRP A 29 -4.09 -13.71 -18.58
N ARG A 30 -3.36 -12.66 -18.18
CA ARG A 30 -2.04 -12.36 -18.73
C ARG A 30 -1.00 -12.35 -17.62
N ARG A 31 0.07 -13.12 -17.82
CA ARG A 31 1.24 -13.10 -16.96
C ARG A 31 1.96 -11.76 -17.12
N ARG A 32 2.25 -11.10 -16.01
CA ARG A 32 2.92 -9.81 -15.91
C ARG A 32 3.91 -9.83 -14.75
N TYR A 33 4.99 -9.07 -14.89
CA TYR A 33 5.96 -8.93 -13.81
C TYR A 33 5.52 -7.80 -12.89
N PHE A 34 5.28 -8.10 -11.62
CA PHE A 34 4.83 -7.14 -10.61
C PHE A 34 5.99 -6.71 -9.72
N VAL A 35 5.99 -5.43 -9.39
CA VAL A 35 6.97 -4.78 -8.51
C VAL A 35 6.22 -3.98 -7.48
N LEU A 36 6.20 -4.47 -6.25
CA LEU A 36 5.60 -3.79 -5.11
C LEU A 36 6.63 -2.86 -4.48
N LYS A 37 6.26 -1.59 -4.36
CA LYS A 37 6.96 -0.57 -3.57
C LYS A 37 6.02 -0.04 -2.50
N VAL A 38 6.56 0.77 -1.58
CA VAL A 38 5.77 1.48 -0.57
C VAL A 38 4.69 2.34 -1.24
N GLY A 39 3.42 2.14 -0.88
CA GLY A 39 2.27 2.88 -1.42
C GLY A 39 1.91 2.64 -2.90
N VAL A 40 2.62 1.78 -3.64
CA VAL A 40 2.36 1.56 -5.08
C VAL A 40 2.82 0.19 -5.58
N LEU A 41 1.97 -0.44 -6.40
CA LEU A 41 2.24 -1.72 -7.06
C LEU A 41 2.33 -1.51 -8.58
N TYR A 42 3.54 -1.62 -9.13
CA TYR A 42 3.79 -1.54 -10.57
C TYR A 42 3.63 -2.90 -11.24
N TYR A 43 3.22 -2.91 -12.50
CA TYR A 43 3.23 -4.10 -13.34
C TYR A 43 3.79 -3.82 -14.74
N CYS A 44 4.67 -4.70 -15.20
CA CYS A 44 5.40 -4.61 -16.45
C CYS A 44 5.05 -5.81 -17.34
N ALA A 45 5.36 -5.70 -18.64
CA ALA A 45 5.20 -6.83 -19.55
C ALA A 45 6.13 -7.98 -19.12
N ASP A 46 7.39 -7.63 -18.84
CA ASP A 46 8.48 -8.56 -18.53
C ASP A 46 9.42 -7.95 -17.47
N GLU A 47 10.31 -8.77 -16.89
CA GLU A 47 11.30 -8.35 -15.89
C GLU A 47 12.28 -7.30 -16.45
N LYS A 48 12.70 -7.45 -17.71
CA LYS A 48 13.56 -6.47 -18.41
C LYS A 48 12.82 -5.16 -18.74
N SER A 49 11.50 -5.13 -18.66
CA SER A 49 10.66 -3.94 -18.91
C SER A 49 10.29 -3.18 -17.65
N THR A 50 10.93 -3.48 -16.51
CA THR A 50 10.84 -2.71 -15.26
C THR A 50 11.01 -1.20 -15.41
N PRO A 51 11.87 -0.64 -16.30
CA PRO A 51 11.94 0.82 -16.49
C PRO A 51 10.73 1.42 -17.21
N THR A 52 9.90 0.62 -17.88
CA THR A 52 8.69 1.07 -18.59
C THR A 52 7.46 0.31 -18.08
N PRO A 53 6.95 0.66 -16.88
CA PRO A 53 5.78 -0.02 -16.32
C PRO A 53 4.57 0.17 -17.24
N LYS A 54 3.85 -0.93 -17.52
CA LYS A 54 2.59 -0.90 -18.27
C LYS A 54 1.50 -0.17 -17.49
N GLY A 55 1.61 -0.18 -16.17
CA GLY A 55 0.78 0.64 -15.30
C GLY A 55 1.18 0.48 -13.84
N ALA A 56 0.56 1.32 -13.02
CA ALA A 56 0.71 1.31 -11.57
C ALA A 56 -0.67 1.18 -10.91
N ILE A 57 -0.71 0.52 -9.77
CA ILE A 57 -1.85 0.44 -8.86
C ILE A 57 -1.42 1.18 -7.61
N TYR A 58 -1.99 2.36 -7.38
CA TYR A 58 -1.69 3.14 -6.18
C TYR A 58 -2.36 2.49 -4.98
N LEU A 59 -1.56 2.10 -4.00
CA LEU A 59 -1.98 1.44 -2.77
C LEU A 59 -2.12 2.51 -1.69
N ARG A 60 -3.17 3.32 -1.77
CA ARG A 60 -3.46 4.40 -0.81
C ARG A 60 -4.38 3.94 0.31
N GLU A 61 -4.62 4.81 1.29
CA GLU A 61 -5.65 4.63 2.31
C GLU A 61 -7.00 4.37 1.64
N GLY A 62 -7.54 3.16 1.83
CA GLY A 62 -8.76 2.69 1.16
C GLY A 62 -8.55 1.59 0.12
N VAL A 63 -7.32 1.14 -0.14
CA VAL A 63 -7.10 -0.07 -0.96
C VAL A 63 -7.71 -1.28 -0.24
N VAL A 64 -8.56 -2.04 -0.92
CA VAL A 64 -9.17 -3.24 -0.35
C VAL A 64 -8.65 -4.46 -1.08
N VAL A 65 -8.03 -5.39 -0.35
CA VAL A 65 -7.54 -6.64 -0.92
C VAL A 65 -8.42 -7.79 -0.45
N GLN A 66 -9.07 -8.47 -1.38
CA GLN A 66 -9.99 -9.59 -1.10
C GLN A 66 -9.44 -10.91 -1.64
N LYS A 67 -9.43 -11.94 -0.80
CA LYS A 67 -9.12 -13.31 -1.20
C LYS A 67 -10.33 -13.91 -1.91
N ASP A 68 -10.11 -14.48 -3.09
CA ASP A 68 -11.19 -15.17 -3.80
C ASP A 68 -11.36 -16.57 -3.20
N LYS A 69 -12.60 -16.97 -2.89
CA LYS A 69 -12.91 -18.28 -2.27
C LYS A 69 -13.05 -19.41 -3.29
N LYS A 70 -12.78 -19.16 -4.56
CA LYS A 70 -12.87 -20.20 -5.59
C LYS A 70 -11.83 -21.30 -5.37
N LEU A 71 -12.32 -22.49 -5.00
CA LEU A 71 -11.52 -23.71 -4.81
C LEU A 71 -10.68 -24.12 -6.04
N LYS A 72 -11.09 -23.72 -7.25
CA LYS A 72 -10.34 -23.99 -8.49
C LYS A 72 -9.23 -22.97 -8.76
N GLU A 73 -9.26 -21.80 -8.15
CA GLU A 73 -8.32 -20.70 -8.38
C GLU A 73 -7.54 -20.43 -7.07
N ARG A 74 -6.88 -21.49 -6.57
CA ARG A 74 -5.99 -21.42 -5.40
C ARG A 74 -4.88 -20.41 -5.71
N GLY A 75 -4.83 -19.31 -4.97
CA GLY A 75 -3.92 -18.19 -5.23
C GLY A 75 -4.54 -16.96 -5.90
N LEU A 76 -5.86 -16.94 -6.13
CA LEU A 76 -6.57 -15.78 -6.65
C LEU A 76 -6.92 -14.77 -5.54
N PHE A 77 -6.66 -13.50 -5.82
CA PHE A 77 -7.06 -12.36 -5.01
C PHE A 77 -7.44 -11.16 -5.89
N SER A 78 -8.21 -10.24 -5.33
CA SER A 78 -8.64 -9.02 -6.01
C SER A 78 -8.17 -7.81 -5.21
N ILE A 79 -7.59 -6.83 -5.89
CA ILE A 79 -7.18 -5.54 -5.32
C ILE A 79 -8.13 -4.48 -5.83
N ASP A 80 -8.83 -3.79 -4.94
CA ASP A 80 -9.54 -2.56 -5.25
C ASP A 80 -8.58 -1.38 -5.14
N GLY A 81 -8.16 -0.83 -6.27
CA GLY A 81 -7.23 0.30 -6.33
C GLY A 81 -7.90 1.66 -6.17
N GLY A 82 -9.15 1.70 -5.71
CA GLY A 82 -9.99 2.90 -5.71
C GLY A 82 -10.54 3.28 -7.10
N GLN A 83 -11.43 4.27 -7.12
CA GLN A 83 -12.12 4.78 -8.33
C GLN A 83 -12.89 3.72 -9.12
N GLY A 84 -13.39 2.66 -8.45
CA GLY A 84 -14.16 1.59 -9.09
C GLY A 84 -13.34 0.63 -9.94
N ARG A 85 -12.01 0.60 -9.76
CA ARG A 85 -11.11 -0.28 -10.54
C ARG A 85 -10.65 -1.48 -9.73
N LEU A 86 -11.29 -2.62 -10.00
CA LEU A 86 -10.94 -3.91 -9.42
C LEU A 86 -9.89 -4.65 -10.28
N PHE A 87 -8.79 -5.06 -9.65
CA PHE A 87 -7.72 -5.82 -10.28
C PHE A 87 -7.69 -7.25 -9.73
N GLN A 88 -8.12 -8.22 -10.54
CA GLN A 88 -8.01 -9.65 -10.19
C GLN A 88 -6.62 -10.19 -10.57
N ILE A 89 -5.91 -10.76 -9.60
CA ILE A 89 -4.54 -11.25 -9.72
C ILE A 89 -4.46 -12.66 -9.12
N ASN A 90 -3.84 -13.58 -9.87
CA ASN A 90 -3.54 -14.93 -9.42
C ASN A 90 -2.03 -15.09 -9.24
N ALA A 91 -1.62 -15.45 -8.02
CA ALA A 91 -0.23 -15.68 -7.65
C ALA A 91 0.25 -17.12 -7.88
N GLY A 92 -0.62 -18.02 -8.36
CA GLY A 92 -0.32 -19.42 -8.65
C GLY A 92 -0.55 -20.37 -7.47
N THR A 93 -0.14 -19.97 -6.27
CA THR A 93 -0.33 -20.74 -5.02
C THR A 93 -1.03 -19.91 -3.95
N GLU A 94 -1.60 -20.58 -2.94
CA GLU A 94 -2.21 -19.90 -1.80
C GLU A 94 -1.15 -19.19 -0.95
N GLU A 95 0.02 -19.81 -0.75
CA GLU A 95 1.13 -19.22 -0.01
C GLU A 95 1.63 -17.93 -0.66
N ASP A 96 1.86 -17.92 -1.98
CA ASP A 96 2.27 -16.70 -2.67
C ASP A 96 1.19 -15.63 -2.58
N ARG A 97 -0.08 -15.99 -2.78
CA ARG A 97 -1.20 -15.05 -2.61
C ARG A 97 -1.15 -14.39 -1.24
N ASP A 98 -1.07 -15.18 -0.19
CA ASP A 98 -1.06 -14.68 1.18
C ASP A 98 0.16 -13.80 1.44
N ALA A 99 1.34 -14.17 0.92
CA ALA A 99 2.54 -13.34 0.97
C ALA A 99 2.40 -12.01 0.20
N TRP A 100 1.77 -12.02 -0.97
CA TRP A 100 1.51 -10.81 -1.76
C TRP A 100 0.50 -9.88 -1.07
N ILE A 101 -0.58 -10.44 -0.51
CA ILE A 101 -1.58 -9.67 0.23
C ILE A 101 -0.93 -9.01 1.45
N ALA A 102 -0.18 -9.78 2.25
CA ALA A 102 0.51 -9.25 3.42
C ALA A 102 1.49 -8.12 3.04
N ALA A 103 2.26 -8.31 1.96
CA ALA A 103 3.19 -7.29 1.48
C ALA A 103 2.45 -6.03 0.99
N ILE A 104 1.34 -6.17 0.26
CA ILE A 104 0.52 -5.05 -0.20
C ILE A 104 -0.06 -4.27 0.98
N LEU A 105 -0.62 -4.96 1.97
CA LEU A 105 -1.18 -4.32 3.17
C LEU A 105 -0.08 -3.61 3.98
N ALA A 106 1.09 -4.23 4.11
CA ALA A 106 2.25 -3.61 4.74
C ALA A 106 2.72 -2.37 3.96
N ALA A 107 2.68 -2.41 2.62
CA ALA A 107 3.04 -1.28 1.78
C ALA A 107 2.09 -0.08 1.91
N VAL A 108 0.82 -0.34 2.23
CA VAL A 108 -0.22 0.68 2.48
C VAL A 108 -0.08 1.26 3.88
N SER A 109 0.16 0.39 4.87
CA SER A 109 0.29 0.78 6.27
C SER A 109 1.62 1.45 6.58
N SER A 110 2.64 1.22 5.75
CA SER A 110 3.94 1.89 5.83
C SER A 110 3.84 3.31 5.28
N GLU A 111 2.98 4.12 5.87
CA GLU A 111 3.27 5.55 5.93
C GLU A 111 4.66 5.65 6.60
N PRO A 112 5.60 6.45 6.07
CA PRO A 112 6.70 6.89 6.92
C PRO A 112 6.00 7.55 8.10
N ILE A 113 6.04 6.90 9.26
CA ILE A 113 5.84 7.56 10.53
C ILE A 113 7.00 8.55 10.57
N GLU A 114 6.80 9.69 9.93
CA GLU A 114 7.65 10.85 10.07
C GLU A 114 7.47 11.23 11.52
N SER A 115 8.28 10.62 12.38
CA SER A 115 8.65 11.05 13.71
C SER A 115 7.68 12.11 14.25
N HIS A 116 6.45 11.70 14.53
CA HIS A 116 5.53 12.50 15.33
C HIS A 116 5.87 12.06 16.74
N PRO A 117 6.72 12.79 17.49
CA PRO A 117 6.75 12.55 18.92
C PRO A 117 5.33 12.76 19.41
N SER A 118 4.86 11.79 20.16
CA SER A 118 3.62 11.83 20.89
C SER A 118 3.28 13.23 21.39
N PHE A 119 2.10 13.73 21.00
CA PHE A 119 1.34 14.54 21.94
C PHE A 119 -0.15 14.23 21.81
N THR A 120 -0.49 12.95 22.03
CA THR A 120 -1.80 12.69 22.62
C THR A 120 -1.65 12.95 24.12
N SER A 121 -2.03 14.13 24.57
CA SER A 121 -2.49 14.29 25.95
C SER A 121 -3.62 15.33 25.97
N LEU A 122 -4.85 14.84 25.81
CA LEU A 122 -6.03 15.57 26.26
C LEU A 122 -6.12 15.51 27.79
N PRO A 123 -6.74 16.51 28.45
CA PRO A 123 -6.61 16.74 29.88
C PRO A 123 -7.60 15.90 30.69
N PRO A 124 -7.24 15.45 31.91
CA PRO A 124 -8.22 15.21 32.95
C PRO A 124 -8.19 16.34 33.99
N ASN A 125 -9.31 17.04 34.06
CA ASN A 125 -9.76 17.92 35.13
C ASN A 125 -9.39 17.42 36.55
N SER A 126 -8.73 18.24 37.38
CA SER A 126 -8.85 18.31 38.86
C SER A 126 -7.97 19.44 39.45
N GLN A 127 -8.62 20.43 40.08
CA GLN A 127 -8.16 21.57 40.91
C GLN A 127 -7.17 21.20 42.06
N PRO A 128 -6.57 22.12 42.89
CA PRO A 128 -6.96 23.51 43.21
C PRO A 128 -5.82 24.56 43.40
N GLY A 129 -6.21 25.85 43.46
CA GLY A 129 -5.60 26.89 44.30
C GLY A 129 -4.20 27.38 43.95
N ASP A 130 -4.11 28.57 43.36
CA ASP A 130 -3.35 29.62 44.03
C ASP A 130 -3.98 30.98 43.72
N ASP A 131 -4.17 31.69 44.82
CA ASP A 131 -4.71 33.02 44.96
C ASP A 131 -3.81 34.02 44.21
N LEU A 132 -4.38 35.05 43.60
CA LEU A 132 -3.91 36.44 43.64
C LEU A 132 -4.69 37.28 42.61
N THR A 133 -5.78 37.84 43.12
CA THR A 133 -6.24 39.23 42.93
C THR A 133 -5.74 40.03 41.70
N SER A 134 -6.73 40.48 40.91
CA SER A 134 -6.91 41.86 40.40
C SER A 134 -7.06 41.97 38.87
N PRO A 135 -8.18 42.54 38.36
CA PRO A 135 -8.29 43.02 36.98
C PRO A 135 -7.63 44.42 36.88
N PRO A 136 -7.33 44.96 35.67
CA PRO A 136 -8.18 46.05 35.13
C PRO A 136 -8.09 46.15 33.56
N PRO A 137 -8.44 47.28 32.90
CA PRO A 137 -9.80 47.54 32.42
C PRO A 137 -9.86 47.92 30.91
N HIS A 138 -11.04 47.83 30.30
CA HIS A 138 -11.44 48.70 29.16
C HIS A 138 -11.57 50.16 29.65
N PRO A 139 -11.52 51.29 28.85
CA PRO A 139 -11.90 51.53 27.43
C PRO A 139 -11.01 52.64 26.73
N PRO A 140 -11.53 53.67 25.99
CA PRO A 140 -11.86 53.81 24.53
C PRO A 140 -10.93 54.87 23.82
N PRO A 141 -11.25 55.64 22.73
CA PRO A 141 -12.51 56.27 22.28
C PRO A 141 -13.31 55.52 21.20
#